data_AF-A0A3B8MKG4-F1
#
_entry.id   AF-A0A3B8MKG4-F1
#
_cell.length_a   1.000
_cell.length_b   1.000
_cell.length_c   1.000
_cell.angle_alpha   90.00
_cell.angle_beta   90.00
_cell.angle_gamma   90.00
#
_symmetry.space_group_name_H-M   'P 1'
#
loop_
_entity.id
_entity.type
_entity.pdbx_description
1 polymer ?
#
loop_
_entity_poly.entity_id
_entity_poly.type
_entity_poly.pdbx_seq_one_letter_code
_entity_poly.pdbx_strand_id
1 'polypeptide(L)'
;MLLDEIGYMSLGIQTTLLKAIEEKTFHQLGGEDEVRVRARIIASTNVDLEEAVREQSFREDLYYRLNEIQINLPALRERGDDVALLALSFIEEFGRVYSLGSRSLSETSKELLRQYH
;
A
#
# COMPACT_ATOMS: atom_id res chain seq x y z
N MET A 1 -3.82 -9.89 5.42
CA MET A 1 -2.66 -9.96 4.51
C MET A 1 -2.67 -8.68 3.69
N LEU A 2 -1.51 -8.04 3.52
CA LEU A 2 -1.33 -6.90 2.62
C LEU A 2 -0.69 -7.41 1.32
N LEU A 3 -1.26 -7.01 0.19
CA LEU A 3 -0.67 -7.18 -1.14
C LEU A 3 -0.25 -5.80 -1.61
N ASP A 4 1.06 -5.56 -1.64
CA ASP A 4 1.59 -4.26 -2.04
C ASP A 4 1.92 -4.24 -3.55
N GLU A 5 1.77 -3.06 -4.14
CA GLU A 5 2.04 -2.79 -5.56
C GLU A 5 1.39 -3.78 -6.54
N ILE A 6 0.08 -4.06 -6.32
CA ILE A 6 -0.66 -5.05 -7.11
C ILE A 6 -0.76 -4.72 -8.60
N GLY A 7 -0.62 -3.45 -8.98
CA GLY A 7 -0.67 -3.00 -10.37
C GLY A 7 0.44 -3.58 -11.25
N TYR A 8 1.51 -4.10 -10.65
CA TYR A 8 2.62 -4.72 -11.38
C TYR A 8 2.54 -6.25 -11.44
N MET A 9 1.48 -6.86 -10.93
CA MET A 9 1.29 -8.32 -11.02
C MET A 9 1.10 -8.76 -12.47
N SER A 10 1.74 -9.86 -12.86
CA SER A 10 1.45 -10.47 -14.16
C SER A 10 0.01 -10.98 -14.25
N LEU A 11 -0.58 -10.99 -15.45
CA LEU A 11 -1.95 -11.47 -15.68
C LEU A 11 -2.20 -12.90 -15.16
N GLY A 12 -1.16 -13.75 -15.20
CA GLY A 12 -1.22 -15.10 -14.64
C GLY A 12 -1.42 -15.08 -13.12
N ILE A 13 -0.64 -14.26 -12.40
CA ILE A 13 -0.78 -14.09 -10.95
C ILE A 13 -2.13 -13.45 -10.60
N GLN A 14 -2.58 -12.47 -11.38
CA GLN A 14 -3.90 -11.86 -11.20
C GLN A 14 -5.03 -12.91 -11.28
N THR A 15 -4.92 -13.88 -12.19
CA THR A 15 -5.87 -14.98 -12.32
C THR A 15 -5.88 -15.88 -11.09
N THR A 16 -4.70 -16.24 -10.57
CA THR A 16 -4.59 -17.04 -9.34
C THR A 16 -5.14 -16.29 -8.12
N LEU A 17 -4.86 -14.98 -8.03
CA LEU A 17 -5.38 -14.15 -6.95
C LEU A 17 -6.90 -14.04 -6.97
N LEU A 18 -7.50 -13.85 -8.15
CA LEU A 18 -8.95 -13.81 -8.30
C LEU A 18 -9.59 -15.11 -7.78
N LYS A 19 -9.06 -16.28 -8.17
CA LYS A 19 -9.52 -17.58 -7.65
C LYS A 19 -9.40 -17.67 -6.13
N ALA A 20 -8.27 -17.25 -5.56
CA ALA A 20 -8.08 -17.23 -4.11
C ALA A 20 -9.08 -16.32 -3.38
N ILE A 21 -9.51 -15.22 -4.02
CA ILE A 21 -10.51 -14.31 -3.47
C ILE A 21 -11.92 -14.91 -3.58
N GLU A 22 -12.28 -15.50 -4.71
CA GLU A 22 -13.63 -15.97 -5.01
C GLU A 22 -13.90 -17.37 -4.43
N GLU A 23 -13.05 -18.34 -4.77
CA GLU A 23 -13.20 -19.76 -4.43
C GLU A 23 -12.67 -20.06 -3.02
N LYS A 24 -11.92 -19.12 -2.43
CA LYS A 24 -11.20 -19.30 -1.16
C LYS A 24 -10.23 -20.48 -1.21
N THR A 25 -9.66 -20.73 -2.38
CA THR A 25 -8.71 -21.81 -2.61
C THR A 25 -7.65 -21.41 -3.64
N PHE A 26 -6.50 -22.09 -3.61
CA PHE A 26 -5.47 -21.97 -4.64
C PHE A 26 -4.59 -23.24 -4.68
N HIS A 27 -3.84 -23.43 -5.76
CA HIS A 27 -2.84 -24.50 -5.86
C HIS A 27 -1.44 -24.00 -5.52
N GLN A 28 -0.66 -24.80 -4.82
CA GLN A 28 0.76 -24.51 -4.62
C GLN A 28 1.53 -24.63 -5.94
N LEU A 29 2.62 -23.89 -6.08
CA LEU A 29 3.46 -23.97 -7.28
C LEU A 29 3.99 -25.41 -7.44
N GLY A 30 3.63 -26.04 -8.55
CA GLY A 30 4.03 -27.42 -8.87
C GLY A 30 3.27 -28.52 -8.11
N GLY A 31 2.27 -28.17 -7.30
CA GLY A 31 1.39 -29.12 -6.63
C GLY A 31 0.01 -29.17 -7.27
N GLU A 32 -0.61 -30.35 -7.27
CA GLU A 32 -2.01 -30.52 -7.69
C GLU A 32 -2.99 -30.29 -6.54
N ASP A 33 -2.50 -30.36 -5.30
CA ASP A 33 -3.32 -30.19 -4.11
C ASP A 33 -3.85 -28.76 -3.97
N GLU A 34 -5.16 -28.67 -3.80
CA GLU A 34 -5.86 -27.42 -3.55
C GLU A 34 -5.79 -27.07 -2.04
N VAL A 35 -5.41 -25.83 -1.74
CA VAL A 35 -5.29 -25.31 -0.38
C VAL A 35 -6.40 -24.30 -0.13
N ARG A 36 -7.19 -24.53 0.92
CA ARG A 36 -8.21 -23.57 1.36
C ARG A 36 -7.59 -22.39 2.11
N VAL A 37 -7.95 -21.18 1.71
CA VAL A 37 -7.49 -19.93 2.33
C VAL A 37 -8.62 -19.22 3.07
N ARG A 38 -8.34 -18.80 4.30
CA ARG A 38 -9.20 -17.89 5.06
C ARG A 38 -8.39 -16.65 5.42
N ALA A 39 -8.44 -15.65 4.56
CA ALA A 39 -7.71 -14.40 4.74
C ALA A 39 -8.61 -13.19 4.50
N ARG A 40 -8.32 -12.10 5.22
CA ARG A 40 -8.74 -10.74 4.83
C ARG A 40 -7.62 -10.14 4.00
N ILE A 41 -7.97 -9.64 2.82
CA ILE A 41 -7.05 -9.06 1.86
C ILE A 41 -7.17 -7.53 1.95
N ILE A 42 -6.03 -6.88 2.01
CA ILE A 42 -5.85 -5.44 1.81
C ILE A 42 -4.86 -5.33 0.67
N ALA A 43 -5.14 -4.47 -0.30
CA ALA A 43 -4.25 -4.23 -1.42
C ALA A 43 -3.86 -2.76 -1.48
N SER A 44 -2.62 -2.49 -1.93
CA SER A 44 -2.11 -1.15 -2.22
C SER A 44 -1.46 -1.15 -3.61
N THR A 45 -1.47 0.03 -4.24
CA THR A 45 -0.88 0.26 -5.55
C THR A 45 -0.67 1.76 -5.73
N ASN A 46 0.41 2.13 -6.40
CA ASN A 46 0.62 3.49 -6.91
C ASN A 46 0.12 3.67 -8.36
N VAL A 47 -0.24 2.57 -9.03
CA VAL A 47 -0.78 2.55 -10.40
C VAL A 47 -2.27 2.85 -10.38
N ASP A 48 -2.73 3.68 -11.32
CA ASP A 48 -4.14 3.85 -11.63
C ASP A 48 -4.68 2.55 -12.26
N LEU A 49 -5.44 1.79 -11.48
CA LEU A 49 -5.99 0.52 -11.93
C LEU A 49 -7.08 0.68 -12.99
N GLU A 50 -7.78 1.81 -13.05
CA GLU A 50 -8.77 2.05 -14.09
C GLU A 50 -8.08 2.20 -15.45
N GLU A 51 -6.97 2.94 -15.51
CA GLU A 51 -6.15 3.02 -16.72
C GLU A 51 -5.51 1.67 -17.05
N ALA A 52 -4.98 0.95 -16.06
CA ALA A 52 -4.37 -0.36 -16.29
C ALA A 52 -5.39 -1.39 -16.85
N VAL A 53 -6.66 -1.29 -16.45
CA VAL A 53 -7.75 -2.07 -17.06
C VAL A 53 -7.99 -1.66 -18.51
N ARG A 54 -8.02 -0.35 -18.82
CA ARG A 54 -8.14 0.14 -20.21
C ARG A 54 -7.00 -0.35 -21.10
N GLU A 55 -5.78 -0.39 -20.56
CA GLU A 55 -4.57 -0.87 -21.25
C GLU A 55 -4.44 -2.41 -21.28
N GLN A 56 -5.39 -3.15 -20.70
CA GLN A 56 -5.35 -4.61 -20.59
C GLN A 56 -4.14 -5.17 -19.82
N SER A 57 -3.46 -4.33 -19.04
CA SER A 57 -2.38 -4.73 -18.13
C SER A 57 -2.89 -5.19 -16.76
N PHE A 58 -4.14 -4.85 -16.43
CA PHE A 58 -4.85 -5.34 -15.25
C PHE A 58 -6.22 -5.91 -15.62
N ARG A 59 -6.61 -7.01 -14.98
CA ARG A 59 -7.90 -7.66 -15.26
C ARG A 59 -9.06 -6.89 -14.63
N GLU A 60 -10.08 -6.63 -15.44
CA GLU A 60 -11.28 -5.92 -15.02
C GLU A 60 -12.04 -6.62 -13.89
N ASP A 61 -12.16 -7.95 -13.94
CA ASP A 61 -12.84 -8.74 -12.90
C ASP A 61 -12.15 -8.65 -11.53
N LEU A 62 -10.82 -8.75 -11.51
CA LEU A 62 -10.02 -8.55 -10.30
C LEU A 62 -10.13 -7.12 -9.78
N TYR A 63 -10.14 -6.12 -10.66
CA TYR A 63 -10.30 -4.72 -10.27
C TYR A 63 -11.60 -4.51 -9.49
N TYR A 64 -12.74 -4.92 -10.05
CA TYR A 64 -14.02 -4.78 -9.36
C TYR A 64 -14.09 -5.57 -8.06
N ARG A 65 -13.43 -6.73 -7.99
CA ARG A 65 -13.42 -7.56 -6.79
C ARG A 65 -12.60 -6.95 -5.64
N LEU A 66 -11.53 -6.23 -5.97
CA LEU A 66 -10.70 -5.53 -4.99
C LEU A 66 -11.29 -4.16 -4.62
N ASN A 67 -11.94 -3.49 -5.58
CA ASN A 67 -12.43 -2.12 -5.42
C ASN A 67 -13.81 -2.01 -4.72
N GLU A 68 -14.21 -3.02 -3.94
CA GLU A 68 -15.42 -2.93 -3.10
C GLU A 68 -15.30 -1.79 -2.06
N ILE A 69 -14.11 -1.57 -1.51
CA ILE A 69 -13.79 -0.46 -0.60
C ILE A 69 -12.45 0.14 -1.01
N GLN A 70 -12.49 1.37 -1.51
CA GLN A 70 -11.30 2.13 -1.90
C GLN A 70 -10.93 3.16 -0.82
N ILE A 71 -9.65 3.20 -0.45
CA ILE A 71 -9.09 4.26 0.40
C ILE A 71 -8.02 4.97 -0.41
N ASN A 72 -8.32 6.20 -0.83
CA ASN A 72 -7.34 7.05 -1.48
C ASN A 72 -6.46 7.69 -0.41
N LEU A 73 -5.15 7.40 -0.45
CA LEU A 73 -4.18 7.98 0.46
C LEU A 73 -3.61 9.27 -0.15
N PRO A 74 -3.97 10.46 0.37
CA PRO A 74 -3.45 11.72 -0.16
C PRO A 74 -1.93 11.81 0.04
N ALA A 75 -1.26 12.52 -0.88
CA ALA A 75 0.16 12.79 -0.76
C ALA A 75 0.42 13.66 0.48
N LEU A 76 1.62 13.59 1.08
CA LEU A 76 1.92 14.31 2.31
C LEU A 76 1.71 15.83 2.19
N ARG A 77 1.97 16.41 1.03
CA ARG A 77 1.72 17.83 0.70
C ARG A 77 0.25 18.26 0.81
N GLU A 78 -0.69 17.30 0.76
CA GLU A 78 -2.15 17.54 0.88
C GLU A 78 -2.64 17.34 2.32
N ARG A 79 -1.76 16.95 3.25
CA ARG A 79 -2.09 16.56 4.63
C ARG A 79 -1.71 17.62 5.67
N GLY A 80 -1.35 18.82 5.23
CA GLY A 80 -1.10 19.98 6.10
C GLY A 80 -0.01 19.75 7.14
N ASP A 81 -0.38 19.75 8.42
CA ASP A 81 0.54 19.63 9.56
C ASP A 81 1.09 18.21 9.79
N ASP A 82 0.60 17.20 9.07
CA ASP A 82 1.08 15.81 9.20
C ASP A 82 2.60 15.69 9.01
N VAL A 83 3.21 16.53 8.15
CA VAL A 83 4.66 16.52 7.92
C VAL A 83 5.45 16.86 9.19
N ALA A 84 4.97 17.82 10.00
CA ALA A 84 5.62 18.22 11.23
C ALA A 84 5.45 17.15 12.33
N LEU A 85 4.27 16.53 12.41
CA LEU A 85 3.99 15.45 13.35
C LEU A 85 4.83 14.21 13.05
N LEU A 86 4.93 13.81 11.78
CA LEU A 86 5.80 12.71 11.34
C LEU A 86 7.27 13.01 11.64
N ALA A 87 7.74 14.22 11.35
CA ALA A 87 9.12 14.62 11.66
C ALA A 87 9.43 14.52 13.15
N LEU A 88 8.52 14.95 14.03
CA LEU A 88 8.67 14.77 15.48
C LEU A 88 8.74 13.30 15.88
N SER A 89 7.84 12.46 15.34
CA SER A 89 7.85 11.01 15.59
C SER A 89 9.18 10.37 15.18
N PHE A 90 9.71 10.72 14.02
CA PHE A 90 11.00 10.20 13.54
C PHE A 90 12.18 10.71 14.38
N ILE A 91 12.17 11.97 14.83
CA ILE A 91 13.21 12.51 15.72
C ILE A 91 13.26 11.70 17.03
N GLU A 92 12.11 11.37 17.61
CA GLU A 92 12.04 10.55 18.80
C GLU A 92 12.50 9.11 18.55
N GLU A 93 12.06 8.51 17.45
CA GLU A 93 12.45 7.15 17.05
C GLU A 93 13.95 7.04 16.84
N PHE A 94 14.54 7.89 15.98
CA PHE A 94 15.97 7.88 15.71
C PHE A 94 16.79 8.36 16.91
N GLY A 95 16.25 9.24 17.75
CA GLY A 95 16.86 9.63 19.02
C GLY A 95 17.10 8.40 19.91
N ARG A 96 16.10 7.52 20.03
CA ARG A 96 16.24 6.25 20.75
C ARG A 96 17.23 5.29 20.06
N VAL A 97 17.09 5.09 18.75
CA VAL A 97 17.93 4.14 17.98
C VAL A 97 19.41 4.49 18.08
N TYR A 98 19.75 5.77 17.96
CA TYR A 98 21.14 6.24 17.95
C TYR A 98 21.64 6.73 19.31
N SER A 99 20.87 6.54 20.39
CA SER A 99 21.19 7.05 21.73
C SER A 99 21.53 8.55 21.75
N LEU A 100 20.83 9.31 20.91
CA LEU A 100 20.91 10.76 20.92
C LEU A 100 20.01 11.26 22.05
N GLY A 101 20.47 12.28 22.78
CA GLY A 101 19.62 12.97 23.76
C GLY A 101 18.35 13.55 23.11
N SER A 102 17.42 14.03 23.94
CA SER A 102 16.19 14.65 23.45
C SER A 102 16.49 15.78 22.47
N ARG A 103 15.92 15.71 21.27
CA ARG A 103 16.01 16.76 20.25
C ARG A 103 14.63 17.31 19.97
N SER A 104 14.56 18.61 19.73
CA SER A 104 13.34 19.31 19.36
C SER A 104 13.45 19.82 17.92
N LEU A 105 12.33 19.87 17.23
CA LEU A 105 12.23 20.52 15.93
C LEU A 105 11.96 22.02 16.13
N SER A 106 12.84 22.89 15.60
CA SER A 106 12.66 24.34 15.68
C SER A 106 11.44 24.81 14.87
N GLU A 107 10.83 25.95 15.24
CA GLU A 107 9.70 26.49 14.47
C GLU A 107 10.08 26.79 13.01
N THR A 108 11.27 27.34 12.77
CA THR A 108 11.79 27.57 11.42
C THR A 108 11.91 26.26 10.62
N SER A 109 12.38 25.18 11.26
CA SER A 109 12.44 23.86 10.61
C SER A 109 11.05 23.31 10.29
N LYS A 110 10.06 23.50 11.18
CA LYS A 110 8.67 23.11 10.92
C LYS A 110 8.08 23.87 9.73
N GLU A 111 8.31 25.18 9.65
CA GLU A 111 7.86 26.00 8.54
C GLU A 111 8.48 25.56 7.21
N LEU A 112 9.79 25.29 7.19
CA LEU A 112 10.47 24.79 5.99
C LEU A 112 9.92 23.45 5.52
N LEU A 113 9.64 22.53 6.46
CA LEU A 113 9.04 21.23 6.13
C LEU A 113 7.65 21.37 5.52
N ARG A 114 6.84 22.33 5.99
CA ARG A 114 5.50 22.60 5.44
C ARG A 114 5.52 23.23 4.04
N GLN A 115 6.59 23.94 3.69
CA GLN A 115 6.73 24.61 2.40
C GLN A 115 7.29 23.71 1.30
N TYR A 116 7.74 22.50 1.64
CA TYR A 116 8.27 21.53 0.69
C TYR A 116 7.13 20.68 0.09
N HIS A 117 7.06 20.61 -1.25
CA HIS A 117 6.00 19.94 -2.02
C HIS A 117 6.51 18.70 -2.76
#